data_AF-A0A132NKV5-F1
#
_entry.id   AF-A0A132NKV5-F1
#
_cell.length_a   1.000
_cell.length_b   1.000
_cell.length_c   1.000
_cell.angle_alpha   90.00
_cell.angle_beta   90.00
_cell.angle_gamma   90.00
#
_symmetry.space_group_name_H-M   'P 1'
#
loop_
_entity.id
_entity.type
_entity.pdbx_description
1 polymer ?
#
loop_
_entity_poly.entity_id
_entity_poly.type
_entity_poly.pdbx_seq_one_letter_code
_entity_poly.pdbx_strand_id
1 'polypeptide(L)' 'MTNQDTVPWVILGVIAAGFAVLAVAWLGGTLGAAASGAGWHPPPFTLKTLLRLLFGGGPATVWPGAAPAWVWAGILT' A
#
# COMPACT_ATOMS: atom_id res chain seq x y z
N MET A 1 -12.04 -32.91 -0.10
CA MET A 1 -11.25 -32.05 -0.99
C MET A 1 -9.82 -32.57 -0.93
N THR A 2 -9.31 -33.09 -2.04
CA THR A 2 -7.91 -33.51 -2.12
C THR A 2 -7.04 -32.26 -2.23
N ASN A 3 -5.77 -32.30 -1.79
CA ASN A 3 -4.90 -31.11 -1.80
C ASN A 3 -4.82 -30.42 -3.18
N GLN A 4 -5.04 -31.17 -4.28
CA GLN A 4 -5.05 -30.65 -5.65
C GLN A 4 -6.20 -29.65 -5.91
N ASP A 5 -7.34 -29.81 -5.25
CA ASP A 5 -8.53 -28.96 -5.43
C ASP A 5 -8.40 -27.60 -4.71
N THR A 6 -7.51 -27.53 -3.71
CA THR A 6 -7.36 -26.37 -2.82
C THR A 6 -6.26 -25.41 -3.29
N VAL A 7 -5.22 -25.92 -3.97
CA VAL A 7 -4.07 -25.12 -4.43
C VAL A 7 -4.48 -23.89 -5.26
N PRO A 8 -5.39 -23.98 -6.25
CA PRO A 8 -5.80 -22.80 -7.03
C PRO A 8 -6.42 -21.70 -6.16
N TRP A 9 -7.24 -22.07 -5.18
CA TRP A 9 -7.88 -21.12 -4.27
C TRP A 9 -6.89 -20.46 -3.31
N VAL A 10 -5.88 -21.19 -2.86
CA VAL A 10 -4.79 -20.61 -2.05
C VAL A 10 -4.02 -19.58 -2.87
N ILE A 11 -3.69 -19.88 -4.13
CA ILE A 11 -3.00 -18.95 -5.02
C ILE A 11 -3.84 -17.68 -5.21
N LEU A 12 -5.13 -17.82 -5.52
CA LEU A 12 -6.04 -16.68 -5.67
C LEU A 12 -6.16 -15.88 -4.38
N GLY A 13 -6.21 -16.54 -3.22
CA GLY A 13 -6.23 -15.88 -1.91
C GLY A 13 -4.98 -15.05 -1.65
N VAL A 14 -3.79 -15.58 -1.96
CA VAL A 14 -2.52 -14.85 -1.82
C VAL A 14 -2.46 -13.65 -2.77
N ILE A 15 -2.88 -13.81 -4.03
CA ILE A 15 -2.95 -12.71 -4.99
C ILE A 15 -3.90 -11.62 -4.50
N ALA A 16 -5.11 -11.99 -4.08
CA ALA A 16 -6.12 -11.06 -3.58
C ALA A 16 -5.63 -10.32 -2.33
N ALA A 17 -5.01 -11.02 -1.38
CA ALA A 17 -4.42 -10.41 -0.19
C ALA A 17 -3.31 -9.41 -0.55
N GLY A 18 -2.43 -9.76 -1.51
CA GLY A 18 -1.40 -8.84 -2.00
C GLY A 18 -1.98 -7.57 -2.61
N PHE A 19 -3.04 -7.69 -3.42
CA PHE A 19 -3.75 -6.53 -3.98
C PHE A 19 -4.44 -5.70 -2.89
N ALA A 20 -5.05 -6.33 -1.89
CA ALA A 20 -5.68 -5.63 -0.78
C ALA A 20 -4.66 -4.82 0.03
N VAL A 21 -3.50 -5.42 0.35
CA VAL A 21 -2.40 -4.71 1.02
C VAL A 21 -1.91 -3.52 0.21
N LEU A 22 -1.70 -3.70 -1.11
CA LEU A 22 -1.32 -2.60 -1.99
C LEU A 22 -2.38 -1.49 -2.02
N ALA A 23 -3.67 -1.86 -2.11
CA ALA A 23 -4.79 -0.93 -2.13
C ALA A 23 -4.87 -0.09 -0.86
N VAL A 24 -4.82 -0.73 0.31
CA VAL A 24 -4.85 -0.06 1.62
C VAL A 24 -3.64 0.84 1.80
N ALA A 25 -2.43 0.33 1.52
CA ALA A 25 -1.20 1.12 1.67
C ALA A 25 -1.21 2.35 0.74
N TRP A 26 -1.69 2.20 -0.49
CA TRP A 26 -1.75 3.29 -1.46
C TRP A 26 -2.82 4.33 -1.11
N LEU A 27 -4.05 3.88 -0.83
CA LEU A 27 -5.17 4.77 -0.58
C LEU A 27 -5.02 5.47 0.77
N GLY A 28 -4.73 4.69 1.82
CA GLY A 28 -4.50 5.21 3.16
C GLY A 28 -3.32 6.17 3.21
N GLY A 29 -2.21 5.81 2.58
CA GLY A 29 -1.04 6.68 2.51
C GLY A 29 -1.31 7.99 1.76
N THR A 30 -2.06 7.94 0.67
CA THR A 30 -2.43 9.15 -0.10
C THR A 30 -3.41 10.03 0.66
N LEU A 31 -4.41 9.46 1.33
CA LEU A 31 -5.34 10.21 2.17
C LEU A 31 -4.61 10.85 3.35
N GLY A 32 -3.71 10.11 4.00
CA GLY A 32 -2.85 10.63 5.07
C GLY A 32 -1.97 11.79 4.58
N ALA A 33 -1.31 11.63 3.44
CA ALA A 33 -0.52 12.70 2.82
C ALA A 33 -1.37 13.94 2.48
N ALA A 34 -2.57 13.75 1.95
CA ALA A 34 -3.49 14.85 1.66
C ALA A 34 -3.91 15.57 2.94
N ALA A 35 -4.21 14.83 4.01
CA ALA A 35 -4.57 15.38 5.32
C ALA A 35 -3.40 16.14 5.99
N SER A 36 -2.15 15.82 5.66
CA SER A 36 -0.98 16.52 6.19
C SER A 36 -0.75 17.91 5.57
N GLY A 37 -1.59 18.33 4.62
CA GLY A 37 -1.42 19.58 3.88
C GLY A 37 -0.47 19.48 2.67
N ALA A 38 0.06 18.30 2.35
CA ALA A 38 0.86 18.08 1.14
C ALA A 38 0.00 18.05 -0.15
N GLY A 39 -1.33 18.06 0.01
CA GLY A 39 -2.28 18.02 -1.09
C GLY A 39 -2.49 16.62 -1.68
N TRP A 40 -3.37 16.53 -2.67
CA TRP A 40 -3.65 15.27 -3.36
C TRP A 40 -2.63 15.05 -4.48
N HIS A 41 -1.57 14.30 -4.18
CA HIS A 41 -0.55 13.91 -5.15
C HIS A 41 -0.25 12.40 -5.04
N PRO A 42 -1.19 11.54 -5.49
CA PRO A 42 -1.01 10.10 -5.38
C PRO A 42 0.19 9.61 -6.22
N PRO A 43 1.01 8.69 -5.69
CA PRO A 43 2.01 7.99 -6.47
C PRO A 43 1.34 7.02 -7.46
N PRO A 44 2.07 6.47 -8.44
CA PRO A 44 1.53 5.42 -9.30
C PRO A 44 1.04 4.19 -8.52
N PHE A 45 -0.11 3.63 -8.88
CA PHE A 45 -0.63 2.40 -8.28
C PHE A 45 0.12 1.18 -8.83
N THR A 46 1.26 0.85 -8.21
CA THR A 46 2.13 -0.23 -8.67
C THR A 46 2.76 -0.96 -7.50
N LEU A 47 3.14 -2.24 -7.69
CA LEU A 47 3.92 -2.98 -6.69
C LEU A 47 5.23 -2.27 -6.33
N LYS A 48 5.83 -1.54 -7.28
CA LYS A 48 7.05 -0.74 -7.03
C LYS A 48 6.84 0.33 -5.97
N THR A 49 5.65 0.90 -5.88
CA THR A 49 5.28 1.88 -4.85
C THR A 49 5.30 1.25 -3.46
N LEU A 50 4.70 0.06 -3.30
CA LEU A 50 4.73 -0.70 -2.06
C LEU A 50 6.16 -1.13 -1.68
N LEU A 51 6.95 -1.60 -2.66
CA LEU A 51 8.34 -1.99 -2.42
C LEU A 51 9.22 -0.80 -2.01
N ARG A 52 9.02 0.39 -2.59
CA ARG A 52 9.70 1.61 -2.17
C ARG A 52 9.29 2.04 -0.76
N LEU A 53 8.01 1.92 -0.44
CA LEU A 53 7.52 2.22 0.91
C LEU A 53 8.16 1.31 1.96
N LEU A 54 8.29 0.01 1.68
CA LEU A 54 8.81 -0.97 2.65
C LEU A 54 10.34 -1.01 2.72
N PHE A 55 11.01 -0.93 1.56
CA PHE A 55 12.46 -1.19 1.45
C PHE A 55 13.26 -0.02 0.88
N GLY A 56 12.59 0.99 0.31
CA GLY A 56 13.23 2.09 -0.41
C GLY A 56 13.46 3.34 0.41
N GLY A 57 13.19 3.35 1.72
CA GLY A 57 13.36 4.51 2.59
C GLY A 57 12.06 5.11 3.15
N GLY A 58 10.92 4.42 2.98
CA GLY A 58 9.69 4.77 3.68
C GLY A 58 8.83 5.83 2.97
N PRO A 59 7.85 6.42 3.70
CA PRO A 59 6.87 7.35 3.14
C PRO A 59 7.46 8.52 2.37
N ALA A 60 8.59 9.08 2.82
CA ALA A 60 9.21 10.25 2.19
C ALA A 60 9.65 10.00 0.74
N THR A 61 9.87 8.74 0.36
CA THR A 61 10.26 8.35 -1.01
C THR A 61 9.07 8.13 -1.94
N VAL A 62 7.86 8.09 -1.39
CA VAL A 62 6.61 7.80 -2.10
C VAL A 62 5.67 9.00 -2.10
N TRP A 63 5.54 9.70 -0.97
CA TRP A 63 4.79 10.94 -0.80
C TRP A 63 5.75 12.06 -0.36
N PRO A 64 6.51 12.65 -1.30
CA PRO A 64 7.43 13.73 -0.98
C PRO A 64 6.68 14.95 -0.45
N GLY A 65 7.17 15.55 0.63
CA GLY A 65 6.55 16.71 1.28
C GLY A 65 5.45 16.38 2.29
N ALA A 66 4.99 15.13 2.37
CA ALA A 66 4.14 14.66 3.45
C ALA A 66 4.97 14.25 4.67
N ALA A 67 4.53 14.62 5.87
CA ALA A 67 5.13 14.13 7.10
C ALA A 67 4.87 12.61 7.23
N PRO A 68 5.90 11.76 7.45
CA PRO A 68 5.75 10.30 7.44
C PRO A 68 4.70 9.75 8.42
N ALA A 69 4.51 10.43 9.55
CA ALA A 69 3.52 10.04 10.55
C ALA A 69 2.08 10.08 10.01
N TRP A 70 1.74 11.08 9.19
CA TRP A 70 0.41 11.20 8.59
C TRP A 70 0.14 10.10 7.56
N VAL A 71 1.16 9.75 6.77
CA VAL A 71 1.06 8.64 5.80
C VAL A 71 0.83 7.33 6.55
N TRP A 72 1.62 7.03 7.58
CA TRP A 72 1.44 5.80 8.35
C TRP A 72 0.11 5.75 9.09
N ALA A 73 -0.33 6.88 9.67
CA ALA A 73 -1.65 6.97 10.28
C ALA A 73 -2.75 6.65 9.28
N GLY A 74 -2.70 7.21 8.06
CA GLY A 74 -3.67 6.91 7.01
C GLY A 74 -3.67 5.45 6.55
N ILE A 75 -2.52 4.76 6.59
CA ILE A 75 -2.41 3.33 6.23
C ILE A 75 -2.97 2.41 7.33
N LEU A 76 -2.82 2.79 8.60
CA LEU A 76 -3.11 1.95 9.75
C LEU A 76 -4.48 2.22 10.41
N THR A 77 -5.22 3.21 9.91
CA THR A 77 -6.59 3.52 10.36
C THR A 77 -7.61 2.72 9.56
#